data_AF-A0A963TCP6-F1
#
_entry.id   AF-A0A963TCP6-F1
#
_cell.length_a   1.000
_cell.length_b   1.000
_cell.length_c   1.000
_cell.angle_alpha   90.00
_cell.angle_beta   90.00
_cell.angle_gamma   90.00
#
_symmetry.space_group_name_H-M   'P 1'
#
loop_
_entity.id
_entity.type
_entity.pdbx_description
1 polymer ?
#
loop_
_entity_poly.entity_id
_entity_poly.type
_entity_poly.pdbx_seq_one_letter_code
_entity_poly.pdbx_strand_id
1 'polypeptide(L)'
;MTLEPHAIPVAIDPDGVLEGVHESGRPSEAQARWLRRGLDQPGGKLPLFDEDGQRVSDRTVRSCIDLGWAEPWFANPIKPDWLVCKLTDRGRAVLDGAR
;
A
#
# COMPACT_ATOMS: atom_id res chain seq x y z
N MET A 1 -34.20 -9.13 12.91
CA MET A 1 -32.91 -9.74 13.26
C MET A 1 -31.87 -9.03 12.41
N THR A 2 -31.52 -7.80 12.82
CA THR A 2 -30.64 -6.91 12.06
C THR A 2 -29.49 -6.61 13.01
N LEU A 3 -28.34 -7.22 12.76
CA LEU A 3 -27.13 -6.94 13.51
C LEU A 3 -26.48 -5.71 12.86
N GLU A 4 -26.51 -4.58 13.55
CA GLU A 4 -25.70 -3.40 13.23
C GLU A 4 -24.21 -3.74 13.44
N PRO A 5 -23.28 -3.31 12.57
CA PRO A 5 -21.87 -3.51 12.82
C PRO A 5 -21.41 -2.63 13.98
N HIS A 6 -21.13 -3.24 15.12
CA HIS A 6 -20.47 -2.60 16.26
C HIS A 6 -19.10 -2.09 15.81
N ALA A 7 -18.95 -0.77 15.72
CA ALA A 7 -17.65 -0.12 15.64
C ALA A 7 -16.89 -0.36 16.96
N ILE A 8 -15.68 -0.90 16.87
CA ILE A 8 -14.81 -1.11 18.04
C ILE A 8 -14.37 0.26 18.58
N PRO A 9 -14.47 0.52 19.90
CA PRO A 9 -13.97 1.77 20.46
C PRO A 9 -12.43 1.81 20.38
N VAL A 10 -11.88 2.77 19.65
CA VAL A 10 -10.44 3.09 19.72
C VAL A 10 -10.19 3.74 21.09
N ALA A 11 -9.35 3.10 21.90
CA ALA A 11 -8.82 3.73 23.09
C ALA A 11 -7.92 4.88 22.63
N ILE A 12 -8.21 6.09 23.10
CA ILE A 12 -7.38 7.27 22.86
C ILE A 12 -6.20 7.19 23.84
N ASP A 13 -5.00 6.94 23.32
CA ASP A 13 -3.77 7.08 24.09
C ASP A 13 -3.53 8.58 24.42
N PRO A 14 -3.16 8.92 25.66
CA PRO A 14 -3.02 10.32 26.11
C PRO A 14 -1.72 11.02 25.67
N ASP A 15 -0.78 10.32 25.03
CA ASP A 15 0.49 10.88 24.56
C ASP A 15 0.47 11.03 23.03
N GLY A 16 0.07 12.23 22.58
CA GLY A 16 -0.20 12.56 21.18
C GLY A 16 0.98 12.40 20.21
N VAL A 17 1.15 11.19 19.69
CA VAL A 17 1.80 10.94 18.40
C VAL A 17 0.71 10.65 17.38
N LEU A 18 0.57 11.55 16.41
CA LEU A 18 -0.31 11.40 15.25
C LEU A 18 0.22 10.28 14.34
N GLU A 19 0.10 9.02 14.74
CA GLU A 19 0.22 7.91 13.79
C GLU A 19 -1.03 7.91 12.92
N GLY A 20 -0.83 8.27 11.66
CA GLY A 20 -1.89 8.55 10.70
C GLY A 20 -2.96 7.48 10.70
N VAL A 21 -4.13 7.84 11.20
CA VAL A 21 -5.40 7.22 10.84
C VAL A 21 -5.50 7.25 9.33
N HIS A 22 -5.21 6.13 8.67
CA HIS A 22 -5.45 5.96 7.25
C HIS A 22 -6.96 6.05 7.03
N GLU A 23 -7.44 7.20 6.55
CA GLU A 23 -8.82 7.36 6.14
C GLU A 23 -9.19 6.21 5.19
N SER A 24 -10.09 5.39 5.70
CA SER A 24 -10.45 4.07 5.23
C SER A 24 -10.69 4.04 3.72
N GLY A 25 -9.74 3.47 2.97
CA GLY A 25 -10.00 2.86 1.67
C GLY A 25 -9.59 3.62 0.42
N ARG A 26 -9.08 4.86 0.50
CA ARG A 26 -8.60 5.58 -0.71
C ARG A 26 -7.07 5.79 -0.69
N PRO A 27 -6.36 5.41 -1.77
CA PRO A 27 -4.93 5.66 -1.87
C PRO A 27 -4.66 7.15 -2.10
N SER A 28 -3.57 7.66 -1.54
CA SER A 28 -3.01 8.95 -1.98
C SER A 28 -2.56 8.86 -3.43
N GLU A 29 -2.39 10.01 -4.09
CA GLU A 29 -1.96 10.07 -5.49
C GLU A 29 -0.63 9.33 -5.74
N ALA A 30 0.34 9.47 -4.83
CA ALA A 30 1.62 8.77 -4.92
C ALA A 30 1.46 7.24 -4.80
N GLN A 31 0.60 6.76 -3.89
CA GLN A 31 0.31 5.34 -3.73
C GLN A 31 -0.43 4.81 -4.97
N ALA A 32 -1.46 5.51 -5.43
CA ALA A 32 -2.26 5.12 -6.59
C ALA A 32 -1.40 5.04 -7.85
N ARG A 33 -0.55 6.05 -8.08
CA ARG A 33 0.39 6.07 -9.20
C ARG A 33 1.32 4.87 -9.16
N TRP A 34 1.92 4.57 -8.02
CA TRP A 34 2.81 3.43 -7.88
C TRP A 34 2.09 2.09 -8.08
N LEU A 35 0.93 1.89 -7.46
CA LEU A 35 0.13 0.65 -7.59
C LEU A 35 -0.32 0.41 -9.03
N ARG A 36 -0.74 1.46 -9.76
CA ARG A 36 -1.14 1.36 -11.17
C ARG A 36 -0.04 0.80 -12.06
N ARG A 37 1.23 1.05 -11.73
CA ARG A 37 2.39 0.50 -12.48
C ARG A 37 2.42 -1.03 -12.45
N GLY A 38 1.80 -1.67 -11.47
CA GLY A 38 1.71 -3.12 -11.38
C GLY A 38 0.57 -3.74 -12.20
N LEU A 39 -0.38 -2.95 -12.73
CA LEU A 39 -1.54 -3.49 -13.45
C LEU A 39 -1.14 -4.19 -14.76
N ASP A 40 -0.20 -3.60 -15.50
CA ASP A 40 0.25 -4.10 -16.80
C ASP A 40 1.50 -4.99 -16.72
N GLN A 41 1.99 -5.27 -15.51
CA GLN A 41 3.21 -6.04 -15.31
C GLN A 41 2.91 -7.51 -15.04
N PRO A 42 3.69 -8.45 -15.61
CA PRO A 42 3.51 -9.87 -15.34
C PRO A 42 3.63 -10.15 -13.84
N GLY A 43 2.63 -10.84 -13.30
CA GLY A 43 2.51 -11.15 -11.86
C GLY A 43 2.36 -9.94 -10.94
N GLY A 44 2.03 -8.76 -11.48
CA GLY A 44 1.78 -7.56 -10.68
C GLY A 44 3.04 -6.84 -10.20
N LYS A 45 4.20 -7.05 -10.83
CA LYS A 45 5.48 -6.52 -10.32
C LYS A 45 5.43 -5.00 -10.17
N LEU A 46 5.80 -4.51 -8.98
CA LEU A 46 5.91 -3.08 -8.74
C LEU A 46 7.36 -2.62 -8.96
N PRO A 47 7.58 -1.58 -9.77
CA PRO A 47 8.92 -1.06 -10.04
C PRO A 47 9.48 -0.30 -8.82
N LEU A 48 10.82 -0.33 -8.68
CA LEU A 48 11.54 0.43 -7.65
C LEU A 48 11.66 1.92 -7.99
N PHE A 49 11.53 2.25 -9.27
CA PHE A 49 11.64 3.60 -9.80
C PHE A 49 10.32 4.03 -10.45
N ASP A 50 10.03 5.32 -10.37
CA ASP A 50 8.89 5.93 -11.03
C ASP A 50 9.18 6.25 -12.51
N GLU A 51 8.27 7.01 -13.13
CA GLU A 51 8.28 7.33 -14.55
C GLU A 51 9.41 8.28 -14.94
N ASP A 52 9.90 9.08 -13.98
CA ASP A 52 11.00 10.02 -14.11
C ASP A 52 12.35 9.38 -13.73
N GLY A 53 12.36 8.09 -13.40
CA GLY A 53 13.54 7.36 -12.95
C GLY A 53 13.93 7.65 -11.50
N GLN A 54 13.08 8.33 -10.73
CA GLN A 54 13.30 8.55 -9.30
C GLN A 54 12.91 7.31 -8.50
N ARG A 55 13.62 7.05 -7.40
CA ARG A 55 13.27 5.93 -6.53
C ARG A 55 11.94 6.22 -5.84
N VAL A 56 11.03 5.24 -5.87
CA VAL A 56 9.77 5.31 -5.14
C VAL A 56 10.07 5.40 -3.65
N SER A 57 9.41 6.33 -2.95
CA SER A 57 9.70 6.58 -1.54
C SER A 57 9.45 5.34 -0.68
N ASP A 58 10.36 5.06 0.26
CA ASP A 58 10.21 3.92 1.17
C ASP A 58 8.94 4.05 2.03
N ARG A 59 8.49 5.28 2.30
CA ARG A 59 7.22 5.55 3.00
C ARG A 59 6.03 5.05 2.19
N THR A 60 5.99 5.33 0.88
CA THR A 60 4.92 4.85 -0.02
C THR A 60 4.91 3.33 -0.06
N VAL A 61 6.08 2.71 -0.23
CA VAL A 61 6.22 1.25 -0.29
C VAL A 61 5.72 0.60 1.00
N ARG A 62 6.22 1.03 2.17
CA ARG A 62 5.83 0.47 3.47
C ARG A 62 4.35 0.63 3.73
N SER A 63 3.81 1.83 3.54
CA SER A 63 2.38 2.09 3.78
C SER A 63 1.47 1.22 2.89
N CYS A 64 1.82 1.03 1.62
CA CYS A 64 1.06 0.12 0.75
C CYS A 64 1.18 -1.36 1.18
N ILE A 65 2.30 -1.78 1.76
CA ILE A 65 2.46 -3.12 2.33
C ILE A 65 1.59 -3.26 3.58
N ASP A 66 1.67 -2.30 4.50
CA ASP A 66 0.91 -2.30 5.75
C ASP A 66 -0.61 -2.33 5.51
N LEU A 67 -1.08 -1.67 4.44
CA LEU A 67 -2.48 -1.66 4.01
C LEU A 67 -2.89 -2.91 3.20
N GLY A 68 -1.93 -3.79 2.90
CA GLY A 68 -2.12 -5.02 2.12
C GLY A 68 -2.35 -4.77 0.63
N TRP A 69 -2.02 -3.59 0.10
CA TRP A 69 -2.14 -3.25 -1.32
C TRP A 69 -0.96 -3.76 -2.15
N ALA A 70 0.19 -3.93 -1.51
CA ALA A 70 1.38 -4.53 -2.07
C ALA A 70 1.91 -5.61 -1.12
N GLU A 71 2.61 -6.60 -1.65
CA GLU A 71 3.34 -7.58 -0.83
C GLU A 71 4.77 -7.77 -1.35
N PRO A 72 5.74 -8.06 -0.46
CA PRO A 72 7.08 -8.47 -0.87
C PRO A 72 7.03 -9.67 -1.83
N TRP A 73 7.70 -9.58 -2.97
CA TRP A 73 7.75 -10.70 -3.92
C TRP A 73 8.85 -11.70 -3.50
N PHE A 74 10.09 -11.24 -3.40
CA PHE A 74 11.22 -12.11 -3.09
C PHE A 74 12.36 -11.31 -2.44
N ALA A 75 13.03 -11.90 -1.46
CA ALA A 75 14.31 -11.37 -0.98
C ALA A 75 15.39 -11.75 -2.02
N ASN A 76 15.99 -10.77 -2.68
CA ASN A 76 17.14 -11.04 -3.55
C ASN A 76 18.35 -11.38 -2.66
N PRO A 77 18.89 -12.62 -2.70
CA PRO A 77 20.02 -13.00 -1.85
C PRO A 77 21.30 -12.20 -2.14
N ILE A 78 21.38 -11.53 -3.30
CA ILE A 78 22.51 -10.68 -3.72
C ILE A 78 22.33 -9.22 -3.23
N LYS A 79 21.08 -8.78 -3.04
CA LYS A 79 20.72 -7.41 -2.63
C LYS A 79 19.52 -7.48 -1.67
N PRO A 80 19.72 -7.88 -0.41
CA PRO A 80 18.63 -8.07 0.55
C PRO A 80 17.86 -6.77 0.83
N ASP A 81 18.52 -5.61 0.69
CA ASP A 81 17.90 -4.30 0.87
C ASP A 81 16.99 -3.88 -0.30
N TRP A 82 17.01 -4.61 -1.42
CA TRP A 82 16.19 -4.33 -2.59
C TRP A 82 14.86 -5.06 -2.48
N LEU A 83 13.93 -4.45 -1.73
CA LEU A 83 12.58 -4.96 -1.58
C LEU A 83 11.78 -4.74 -2.87
N VAL A 84 11.68 -5.78 -3.69
CA VAL A 84 10.75 -5.79 -4.83
C VAL A 84 9.39 -6.24 -4.32
N CYS A 85 8.37 -5.44 -4.62
CA CYS A 85 6.98 -5.75 -4.27
C CYS A 85 6.18 -6.19 -5.49
N LYS A 86 5.02 -6.79 -5.24
CA LYS A 86 3.98 -7.02 -6.23
C LYS A 86 2.63 -6.52 -5.75
N LEU A 87 1.79 -6.16 -6.71
CA LEU A 87 0.43 -5.71 -6.52
C LEU A 87 -0.47 -6.87 -6.12
N THR A 88 -1.16 -6.72 -4.99
CA THR A 88 -2.14 -7.69 -4.49
C THR A 88 -3.51 -7.45 -5.12
N ASP A 89 -4.44 -8.39 -4.93
CA ASP A 89 -5.82 -8.20 -5.40
C ASP A 89 -6.54 -7.08 -4.64
N ARG A 90 -6.21 -6.88 -3.37
CA ARG A 90 -6.69 -5.73 -2.59
C ARG A 90 -6.15 -4.41 -3.15
N GLY A 91 -4.89 -4.39 -3.59
CA GLY A 91 -4.29 -3.25 -4.28
C GLY A 91 -4.93 -2.96 -5.65
N ARG A 92 -5.41 -3.98 -6.37
CA ARG A 92 -6.23 -3.79 -7.58
C ARG A 92 -7.58 -3.19 -7.24
N ALA A 93 -8.28 -3.76 -6.26
CA ALA A 93 -9.60 -3.31 -5.84
C ALA A 93 -9.61 -1.85 -5.35
N VAL A 94 -8.55 -1.41 -4.65
CA VAL A 94 -8.48 -0.04 -4.14
C VAL A 94 -8.31 1.00 -5.27
N LEU A 95 -7.72 0.60 -6.40
CA LEU A 95 -7.58 1.48 -7.58
C LEU A 95 -8.91 1.67 -8.31
N ASP A 96 -9.77 0.65 -8.32
CA ASP A 96 -11.11 0.73 -8.91
C ASP A 96 -12.04 1.64 -8.08
N GLY A 97 -11.92 1.61 -6.75
CA GLY A 97 -12.69 2.47 -5.83
C GLY A 97 -12.19 3.92 -5.73
N ALA A 98 -11.02 4.22 -6.31
CA ALA A 98 -10.42 5.56 -6.34
C ALA A 98 -10.81 6.39 -7.57
N ARG A 99 -11.71 5.87 -8.42
CA ARG A 99 -12.17 6.51 -9.65
C ARG A 99 -13.30 7.52 -9.42
#